data_AF-A0A5C5TUZ2-F1
#
_entry.id   AF-A0A5C5TUZ2-F1
#
_cell.length_a   1.000
_cell.length_b   1.000
_cell.length_c   1.000
_cell.angle_alpha   90.00
_cell.angle_beta   90.00
_cell.angle_gamma   90.00
#
_symmetry.space_group_name_H-M   'P 1'
#
loop_
_entity.id
_entity.type
_entity.pdbx_description
1 polymer ?
#
loop_
_entity_poly.entity_id
_entity_poly.type
_entity_poly.pdbx_seq_one_letter_code
_entity_poly.pdbx_strand_id
1 'polypeptide(L)'
;MSGLSRPRRLSWIASAFLAWGLHFFVVYSLQGLVCGRGWSPASAWWGMGALTVAAFATVAWIGLRARRVVAAAGDDAGRRFTARLVAMLCVLALVAMGFTVLPALLLHPCE
;
A
#
# COMPACT_ATOMS: atom_id res chain seq x y z
N MET A 1 -4.46 13.29 30.17
CA MET A 1 -4.75 13.61 28.74
C MET A 1 -4.17 12.54 27.79
N SER A 2 -4.46 11.25 28.03
CA SER A 2 -3.69 10.12 27.47
C SER A 2 -4.37 9.43 26.28
N GLY A 3 -5.59 9.85 25.93
CA GLY A 3 -6.43 9.14 24.95
C GLY A 3 -6.14 9.48 23.49
N LEU A 4 -5.72 10.70 23.15
CA LEU A 4 -5.58 11.14 21.76
C LEU A 4 -4.33 10.59 21.04
N SER A 5 -3.27 10.22 21.76
CA SER A 5 -2.01 9.72 21.17
C SER A 5 -2.11 8.29 20.65
N ARG A 6 -3.01 7.48 21.24
CA ARG A 6 -3.22 6.06 20.91
C ARG A 6 -3.92 5.83 19.54
N PRO A 7 -5.05 6.49 19.22
CA PRO A 7 -5.71 6.31 17.92
C PRO A 7 -4.83 6.79 16.77
N ARG A 8 -4.11 7.91 16.94
CA ARG A 8 -3.18 8.43 15.93
C ARG A 8 -2.05 7.45 15.59
N ARG A 9 -1.54 6.73 16.60
CA ARG A 9 -0.55 5.65 16.42
C ARG A 9 -1.11 4.48 15.64
N LEU A 10 -2.31 4.05 15.98
CA LEU A 10 -2.97 2.90 15.36
C LEU A 10 -3.30 3.18 13.89
N SER A 11 -3.83 4.36 13.59
CA SER A 11 -4.04 4.81 12.21
C SER A 11 -2.75 4.88 11.41
N TRP A 12 -1.65 5.30 12.04
CA TRP A 12 -0.35 5.36 11.36
C TRP A 12 0.22 3.96 11.05
N ILE A 13 0.10 3.01 11.98
CA ILE A 13 0.46 1.60 11.74
C ILE A 13 -0.40 0.99 10.64
N ALA A 14 -1.71 1.24 10.68
CA ALA A 14 -2.66 0.72 9.70
C ALA A 14 -2.50 1.33 8.31
N SER A 15 -1.85 2.50 8.16
CA SER A 15 -1.75 3.21 6.89
C SER A 15 -1.13 2.38 5.76
N ALA A 16 -0.10 1.58 6.06
CA ALA A 16 0.53 0.69 5.08
C ALA A 16 -0.43 -0.41 4.61
N PHE A 17 -1.16 -1.03 5.55
CA PHE A 17 -2.16 -2.06 5.26
C PHE A 17 -3.38 -1.51 4.53
N LEU A 18 -3.82 -0.29 4.85
CA LEU A 18 -4.92 0.37 4.16
C LEU A 18 -4.56 0.70 2.71
N ALA A 19 -3.35 1.24 2.48
CA ALA A 19 -2.88 1.54 1.13
C ALA A 19 -2.77 0.25 0.28
N TRP A 20 -2.22 -0.82 0.86
CA TRP A 20 -2.14 -2.11 0.20
C TRP A 20 -3.51 -2.75 -0.03
N GLY A 21 -4.35 -2.83 0.99
CA GLY A 21 -5.68 -3.46 0.89
C GLY A 21 -6.59 -2.74 -0.10
N LEU A 22 -6.53 -1.41 -0.15
CA LEU A 22 -7.29 -0.62 -1.13
C LEU A 22 -6.77 -0.87 -2.56
N HIS A 23 -5.45 -0.88 -2.76
CA HIS A 23 -4.85 -1.22 -4.06
C HIS A 23 -5.28 -2.61 -4.52
N PHE A 24 -5.13 -3.61 -3.66
CA PHE A 24 -5.50 -5.00 -3.94
C PHE A 24 -6.99 -5.11 -4.32
N PHE A 25 -7.87 -4.55 -3.50
CA PHE A 25 -9.32 -4.58 -3.72
C PHE A 25 -9.72 -3.98 -5.07
N VAL A 26 -9.19 -2.80 -5.40
CA VAL A 26 -9.57 -2.10 -6.64
C VAL A 26 -9.03 -2.83 -7.87
N VAL A 27 -7.77 -3.30 -7.84
CA VAL A 27 -7.18 -4.04 -8.96
C VAL A 27 -7.96 -5.33 -9.24
N TYR A 28 -8.25 -6.13 -8.22
CA TYR A 28 -9.02 -7.37 -8.39
C TYR A 28 -10.45 -7.12 -8.84
N SER A 29 -11.10 -6.07 -8.32
CA SER A 29 -12.45 -5.69 -8.76
C SER A 29 -12.48 -5.29 -10.23
N LEU A 30 -11.49 -4.51 -10.68
CA LEU A 30 -11.35 -4.13 -12.09
C LEU A 30 -11.12 -5.33 -12.99
N GLN A 31 -10.25 -6.27 -12.59
CA GLN A 31 -10.05 -7.52 -13.34
C GLN A 31 -11.36 -8.31 -13.49
N GLY A 32 -12.10 -8.49 -12.38
CA GLY A 32 -13.40 -9.17 -12.42
C GLY A 32 -14.42 -8.47 -13.33
N LEU A 33 -14.43 -7.13 -13.39
CA LEU A 33 -15.31 -6.36 -14.28
C LEU A 33 -14.90 -6.48 -15.75
N VAL A 34 -13.60 -6.46 -16.06
CA VAL A 34 -13.10 -6.65 -17.43
C VAL A 34 -13.51 -8.03 -17.95
N CYS A 35 -13.24 -9.09 -17.18
CA CYS A 35 -13.50 -10.44 -17.63
C CYS A 35 -14.98 -10.85 -17.54
N GLY A 36 -15.74 -10.31 -16.57
CA GLY A 36 -17.15 -10.68 -16.36
C GLY A 36 -18.17 -9.77 -17.04
N ARG A 37 -17.81 -8.52 -17.37
CA ARG A 37 -18.75 -7.51 -17.91
C ARG A 37 -18.30 -6.87 -19.23
N GLY A 38 -17.19 -7.32 -19.82
CA GLY A 38 -16.72 -6.83 -21.12
C GLY A 38 -16.28 -5.37 -21.10
N TRP A 39 -15.79 -4.87 -19.96
CA TRP A 39 -15.19 -3.53 -19.90
C TRP A 39 -13.94 -3.47 -20.80
N SER A 40 -13.65 -2.28 -21.33
CA SER A 40 -12.53 -2.10 -22.26
C SER A 40 -11.20 -2.54 -21.59
N PRO A 41 -10.48 -3.51 -22.16
CA PRO A 41 -9.23 -4.00 -21.57
C PRO A 41 -8.18 -2.89 -21.48
N ALA A 42 -8.10 -2.03 -22.49
CA ALA A 42 -7.11 -0.95 -22.56
C ALA A 42 -7.31 0.09 -21.44
N SER A 43 -8.54 0.55 -21.21
CA SER A 43 -8.81 1.53 -20.14
C SER A 43 -8.56 0.94 -18.75
N ALA A 44 -8.91 -0.33 -18.55
CA ALA A 44 -8.64 -1.03 -17.30
C ALA A 44 -7.14 -1.22 -17.06
N TRP A 45 -6.37 -1.56 -18.11
CA TRP A 45 -4.92 -1.70 -18.02
C TRP A 45 -4.24 -0.39 -17.60
N TRP A 46 -4.59 0.72 -18.25
CA TRP A 46 -4.08 2.04 -17.88
C TRP A 46 -4.53 2.46 -16.48
N GLY A 47 -5.79 2.21 -16.11
CA GLY A 47 -6.32 2.49 -14.79
C GLY A 47 -5.61 1.72 -13.68
N MET A 48 -5.43 0.41 -13.85
CA MET A 48 -4.70 -0.45 -12.92
C MET A 48 -3.22 -0.05 -12.82
N GLY A 49 -2.59 0.28 -13.95
CA GLY A 49 -1.22 0.77 -14.00
C GLY A 49 -1.04 2.08 -13.22
N ALA A 50 -1.88 3.09 -13.50
CA ALA A 50 -1.84 4.38 -12.83
C ALA A 50 -2.10 4.25 -11.32
N LEU A 51 -3.11 3.46 -10.93
CA LEU A 51 -3.42 3.17 -9.53
C LEU A 51 -2.26 2.48 -8.82
N THR A 52 -1.63 1.52 -9.49
CA THR A 52 -0.46 0.80 -8.96
C THR A 52 0.69 1.77 -8.70
N VAL A 53 1.06 2.59 -9.68
CA VAL A 53 2.11 3.60 -9.51
C VAL A 53 1.79 4.55 -8.35
N ALA A 54 0.54 5.01 -8.23
CA ALA A 54 0.11 5.86 -7.12
C ALA A 54 0.20 5.14 -5.76
N ALA A 55 -0.16 3.86 -5.69
CA ALA A 55 -0.06 3.04 -4.48
C ALA A 55 1.40 2.83 -4.06
N PHE A 56 2.29 2.50 -5.01
CA PHE A 56 3.74 2.40 -4.78
C PHE A 56 4.30 3.71 -4.24
N ALA A 57 3.99 4.83 -4.89
CA ALA A 57 4.43 6.15 -4.44
C ALA A 57 3.93 6.48 -3.02
N THR A 58 2.67 6.17 -2.73
CA THR A 58 2.06 6.39 -1.40
C THR A 58 2.78 5.58 -0.32
N VAL A 59 2.99 4.27 -0.54
CA VAL A 59 3.66 3.41 0.44
C VAL A 59 5.13 3.79 0.61
N ALA A 60 5.83 4.08 -0.49
CA ALA A 60 7.22 4.54 -0.45
C ALA A 60 7.35 5.85 0.35
N TRP A 61 6.44 6.80 0.13
CA TRP A 61 6.43 8.06 0.88
C TRP A 61 6.17 7.84 2.38
N ILE A 62 5.22 6.98 2.75
CA ILE A 62 4.96 6.61 4.15
C ILE A 62 6.21 5.97 4.77
N GLY A 63 6.86 5.05 4.07
CA GLY A 63 8.08 4.38 4.52
C GLY A 63 9.25 5.36 4.71
N LEU A 64 9.49 6.26 3.74
CA LEU A 64 10.51 7.30 3.84
C LEU A 64 10.24 8.24 5.02
N ARG A 65 8.98 8.65 5.21
CA ARG A 65 8.58 9.47 6.36
C ARG A 65 8.82 8.72 7.67
N ALA A 66 8.50 7.44 7.74
CA ALA A 66 8.76 6.62 8.92
C ALA A 66 10.25 6.53 9.23
N ARG A 67 11.12 6.36 8.22
CA ARG A 67 12.59 6.39 8.40
C ARG A 67 13.08 7.73 8.95
N ARG A 68 12.55 8.86 8.47
CA ARG A 68 12.86 10.19 9.02
C ARG A 68 12.42 10.31 10.49
N VAL A 69 11.28 9.74 10.86
CA VAL A 69 10.83 9.71 12.26
C VAL A 69 11.73 8.84 13.13
N VAL A 70 12.24 7.72 12.63
CA VAL A 70 13.23 6.89 13.36
C VAL A 70 14.50 7.70 13.66
N ALA A 71 15.01 8.44 12.68
CA ALA A 71 16.21 9.27 12.86
C ALA A 71 16.00 10.41 13.87
N ALA A 72 14.79 10.98 13.91
CA ALA A 72 14.43 12.09 14.80
C ALA A 72 13.89 11.66 16.18
N ALA A 73 13.78 10.35 16.47
CA ALA A 73 13.10 9.87 17.67
C ALA A 73 13.88 10.07 18.98
N GLY A 74 15.20 10.31 18.93
CA GLY A 74 16.04 10.41 20.13
C GLY A 74 15.87 9.18 21.04
N ASP A 75 15.65 9.43 22.33
CA ASP A 75 15.43 8.39 23.37
C ASP A 75 13.98 7.89 23.50
N ASP A 76 13.03 8.38 22.69
CA ASP A 76 11.65 7.86 22.68
C ASP A 76 11.59 6.49 21.99
N ALA A 77 11.90 5.44 22.77
CA ALA A 77 11.93 4.05 22.33
C ALA A 77 10.59 3.61 21.73
N GLY A 78 9.48 4.07 22.29
CA GLY A 78 8.15 3.77 21.78
C GLY A 78 7.97 4.31 20.37
N ARG A 79 8.21 5.61 20.16
CA ARG A 79 8.10 6.27 18.85
C ARG A 79 9.05 5.67 17.82
N ARG A 80 10.28 5.34 18.23
CA ARG A 80 11.27 4.66 17.38
C ARG A 80 10.80 3.27 16.95
N PHE A 81 10.26 2.48 17.87
CA PHE A 81 9.71 1.14 17.58
C PHE A 81 8.57 1.22 16.55
N THR A 82 7.60 2.10 16.76
CA THR A 82 6.46 2.22 15.84
C THR A 82 6.86 2.75 14.47
N ALA A 83 7.79 3.69 14.40
CA ALA A 83 8.31 4.15 13.13
C ALA A 83 9.08 3.03 12.38
N ARG A 84 9.85 2.18 13.09
CA ARG A 84 10.48 0.99 12.49
C ARG A 84 9.45 -0.02 12.01
N LEU A 85 8.42 -0.30 12.81
CA LEU A 85 7.33 -1.20 12.46
C LEU A 85 6.62 -0.72 11.19
N VAL A 86 6.24 0.56 11.12
CA VAL A 86 5.62 1.15 9.91
C VAL A 86 6.53 1.00 8.69
N ALA A 87 7.84 1.27 8.83
CA ALA A 87 8.77 1.10 7.72
C ALA A 87 8.85 -0.36 7.24
N MET A 88 8.88 -1.34 8.15
CA MET A 88 8.84 -2.78 7.80
C MET A 88 7.52 -3.17 7.13
N LEU A 89 6.39 -2.67 7.63
CA LEU A 89 5.07 -2.90 7.03
C LEU A 89 4.97 -2.29 5.62
N CYS A 90 5.58 -1.13 5.37
CA CYS A 90 5.67 -0.56 4.03
C CYS A 90 6.48 -1.46 3.09
N VAL A 91 7.62 -2.02 3.54
CA VAL A 91 8.40 -2.96 2.73
C VAL A 91 7.57 -4.20 2.40
N LEU A 92 6.90 -4.78 3.39
CA LEU A 92 6.03 -5.93 3.18
C LEU A 92 4.89 -5.61 2.20
N ALA A 93 4.25 -4.44 2.33
CA ALA A 93 3.20 -3.98 1.43
C ALA A 93 3.71 -3.83 -0.02
N LEU A 94 4.92 -3.30 -0.22
CA LEU A 94 5.52 -3.18 -1.55
C LEU A 94 5.79 -4.55 -2.19
N VAL A 95 6.29 -5.51 -1.39
CA VAL A 95 6.47 -6.89 -1.85
C VAL A 95 5.13 -7.51 -2.25
N ALA A 96 4.11 -7.36 -1.40
CA ALA A 96 2.76 -7.86 -1.68
C ALA A 96 2.16 -7.23 -2.94
N MET A 97 2.32 -5.90 -3.14
CA MET A 97 1.91 -5.22 -4.38
C MET A 97 2.65 -5.76 -5.60
N GLY A 98 3.96 -6.03 -5.47
CA GLY A 98 4.74 -6.67 -6.54
C GLY A 98 4.16 -8.02 -6.93
N PHE A 99 3.82 -8.86 -5.94
CA PHE A 99 3.13 -10.13 -6.18
C PHE A 99 1.75 -9.99 -6.79
N THR A 100 1.00 -8.92 -6.50
CA THR A 100 -0.30 -8.65 -7.12
C THR A 100 -0.17 -8.25 -8.60
N VAL A 101 0.86 -7.47 -8.93
CA VAL A 101 1.03 -6.90 -10.29
C VAL A 101 1.74 -7.88 -11.22
N LEU A 102 2.64 -8.70 -10.71
CA LEU A 102 3.44 -9.62 -11.52
C LEU A 102 2.58 -10.57 -12.38
N PRO A 103 1.52 -11.22 -11.87
CA PRO A 103 0.63 -12.03 -12.70
C PRO A 103 -0.07 -11.22 -13.79
N ALA A 104 -0.49 -9.98 -13.51
CA ALA A 104 -1.13 -9.12 -14.50
C ALA A 104 -0.18 -8.67 -15.64
N LEU A 105 1.13 -8.73 -15.41
CA LEU A 105 2.15 -8.47 -16.42
C LEU A 105 2.53 -9.73 -17.21
N LEU A 106 2.52 -10.90 -16.54
CA LEU A 106 2.96 -12.18 -17.13
C LEU A 106 1.83 -12.95 -17.82
N LEU A 107 0.58 -12.75 -17.40
CA LEU A 107 -0.59 -13.48 -17.88
C LEU A 107 -1.59 -12.51 -18.47
N HIS A 108 -2.33 -12.92 -19.51
CA HIS A 108 -3.50 -12.15 -19.92
C HIS A 108 -4.58 -12.29 -18.84
N PRO A 109 -5.22 -11.19 -18.43
CA PRO A 109 -6.06 -11.18 -17.23
C PRO A 109 -7.36 -12.00 -17.35
N CYS A 110 -7.74 -12.44 -18.55
CA CYS A 110 -9.04 -13.08 -18.82
C CYS A 110 -8.91 -14.41 -19.58
N GLU A 111 -7.85 -15.18 -19.34
CA GLU A 111 -7.74 -16.56 -19.84
C GLU A 111 -8.44 -17.57 -18.93
#